data_AF-A0A519TYB3-F1
#
_entry.id   AF-A0A519TYB3-F1
#
_cell.length_a   1.000
_cell.length_b   1.000
_cell.length_c   1.000
_cell.angle_alpha   90.00
_cell.angle_beta   90.00
_cell.angle_gamma   90.00
#
_symmetry.space_group_name_H-M   'P 1'
#
loop_
_entity.id
_entity.type
_entity.pdbx_description
1 polymer ?
#
loop_
_entity_poly.entity_id
_entity_poly.type
_entity_poly.pdbx_seq_one_letter_code
_entity_poly.pdbx_strand_id
1 'polypeptide(L)'
;MRFEIEADPIAYILNGYSLHLGLTHGQWRHSIGTFAIDQPGFFLPNEAFDVFSRGVDLKTDYLFNKRKDGFFIGVQANYTWDRIEQGSSFSKATGGLNIGPRIGYRFFFNKKLEEAKGFYMAPWATYSYSTNTEVLNHEGEEYRPSSWFLFPTFHVGWRF
;
A
#
# COMPACT_ATOMS: atom_id res chain seq x y z
N MET A 1 9.14 4.59 -22.87
CA MET A 1 8.18 4.83 -21.77
C MET A 1 7.22 3.65 -21.71
N ARG A 2 6.76 3.20 -20.54
CA ARG A 2 5.84 2.06 -20.41
C ARG A 2 4.75 2.35 -19.40
N PHE A 3 3.53 1.91 -19.71
CA PHE A 3 2.38 2.03 -18.83
C PHE A 3 2.13 0.72 -18.11
N GLU A 4 1.66 0.80 -16.87
CA GLU A 4 1.43 -0.34 -15.99
C GLU A 4 0.10 -0.13 -15.26
N ILE A 5 -0.63 -1.21 -15.04
CA ILE A 5 -1.78 -1.26 -14.13
C ILE A 5 -1.52 -2.32 -13.08
N GLU A 6 -1.82 -2.02 -11.82
CA GLU A 6 -1.63 -2.95 -10.70
C GLU A 6 -2.85 -2.95 -9.78
N ALA A 7 -3.04 -4.09 -9.11
CA ALA A 7 -3.96 -4.26 -8.01
C ALA A 7 -3.25 -4.99 -6.87
N ASP A 8 -3.64 -4.68 -5.64
CA ASP A 8 -3.27 -5.41 -4.43
C ASP A 8 -4.37 -6.44 -4.09
N PRO A 9 -4.15 -7.75 -4.30
CA PRO A 9 -5.12 -8.77 -3.95
C PRO A 9 -5.46 -8.84 -2.46
N ILE A 10 -4.54 -8.42 -1.57
CA ILE A 10 -4.79 -8.41 -0.12
C ILE A 10 -5.91 -7.43 0.22
N ALA A 11 -6.00 -6.29 -0.46
CA ALA A 11 -7.09 -5.34 -0.26
C ALA A 11 -8.46 -5.97 -0.56
N TYR A 12 -8.58 -6.77 -1.62
CA TYR A 12 -9.84 -7.44 -1.96
C TYR A 12 -10.19 -8.59 -1.01
N ILE A 13 -9.18 -9.28 -0.46
CA ILE A 13 -9.37 -10.31 0.57
C ILE A 13 -9.90 -9.69 1.87
N LEU A 14 -9.46 -8.47 2.18
CA LEU A 14 -9.84 -7.70 3.37
C LEU A 14 -10.94 -6.67 3.05
N ASN A 15 -11.97 -7.10 2.33
CA ASN A 15 -13.21 -6.37 2.00
C ASN A 15 -13.03 -4.97 1.39
N GLY A 16 -11.93 -4.75 0.70
CA GLY A 16 -11.56 -3.46 0.14
C GLY A 16 -11.36 -3.48 -1.38
N TYR A 17 -10.58 -2.53 -1.86
CA TYR A 17 -10.19 -2.43 -3.27
C TYR A 17 -8.78 -1.86 -3.40
N SER A 18 -8.14 -2.10 -4.53
CA SER A 18 -6.86 -1.48 -4.87
C SER A 18 -6.69 -1.37 -6.38
N LEU A 19 -6.29 -0.18 -6.83
CA LEU A 19 -5.94 0.10 -8.21
C LEU A 19 -4.81 1.12 -8.27
N HIS A 20 -3.77 0.81 -9.03
CA HIS A 20 -2.65 1.71 -9.28
C HIS A 20 -2.34 1.80 -10.77
N LEU A 21 -2.00 3.00 -11.22
CA LEU A 21 -1.50 3.29 -12.56
C LEU A 21 -0.03 3.67 -12.45
N GLY A 22 0.81 2.97 -13.20
CA GLY A 22 2.25 3.14 -13.21
C GLY A 22 2.77 3.66 -14.54
N LEU A 23 3.78 4.52 -14.48
CA LEU A 23 4.57 4.97 -15.61
C LEU A 23 6.05 4.68 -15.36
N THR A 24 6.66 3.94 -16.27
CA THR A 24 8.08 3.61 -16.22
C THR A 24 8.85 4.34 -17.33
N HIS A 25 9.81 5.16 -16.95
CA HIS A 25 10.72 5.87 -17.84
C HIS A 25 12.18 5.67 -17.39
N GLY A 26 13.04 5.16 -18.27
CA GLY A 26 14.36 4.69 -17.86
C GLY A 26 14.24 3.65 -16.74
N GLN A 27 14.90 3.90 -15.62
CA GLN A 27 14.99 3.04 -14.44
C GLN A 27 14.01 3.50 -13.36
N TRP A 28 13.27 4.58 -13.61
CA TRP A 28 12.32 5.13 -12.66
C TRP A 28 10.91 4.66 -13.02
N ARG A 29 10.18 4.26 -11.98
CA ARG A 29 8.75 3.96 -12.04
C ARG A 29 8.04 4.88 -11.08
N HIS A 30 7.05 5.61 -11.57
CA HIS A 30 6.13 6.39 -10.75
C HIS A 30 4.77 5.72 -10.80
N SER A 31 4.07 5.61 -9.68
CA SER A 31 2.68 5.17 -9.69
C SER A 31 1.80 6.01 -8.78
N ILE A 32 0.57 6.20 -9.21
CA ILE A 32 -0.52 6.76 -8.42
C ILE A 32 -1.60 5.68 -8.27
N GLY A 33 -2.23 5.61 -7.12
CA GLY A 33 -3.34 4.70 -6.92
C GLY A 33 -4.31 5.13 -5.85
N THR A 34 -5.32 4.30 -5.68
CA THR A 34 -6.30 4.38 -4.60
C THR A 34 -6.51 3.00 -4.02
N PHE A 35 -6.80 2.97 -2.73
CA PHE A 35 -7.03 1.75 -2.00
C PHE A 35 -8.13 1.94 -0.95
N ALA A 36 -8.72 0.82 -0.56
CA ALA A 36 -9.47 0.68 0.68
C ALA A 36 -9.24 -0.72 1.24
N ILE A 37 -9.26 -0.88 2.56
CA ILE A 37 -8.95 -2.15 3.23
C ILE A 37 -9.46 -2.15 4.67
N ASP A 38 -10.03 -3.26 5.12
CA ASP A 38 -10.16 -3.55 6.55
C ASP A 38 -8.78 -3.87 7.12
N GLN A 39 -8.32 -3.09 8.11
CA GLN A 39 -7.03 -3.36 8.73
C GLN A 39 -7.09 -4.68 9.49
N PRO A 40 -6.22 -5.65 9.20
CA PRO A 40 -6.22 -6.90 9.92
C PRO A 40 -5.69 -6.69 11.33
N GLY A 41 -6.18 -7.47 12.30
CA GLY A 41 -5.94 -7.25 13.73
C GLY A 41 -4.47 -7.13 14.16
N PHE A 42 -3.52 -7.71 13.41
CA PHE A 42 -2.09 -7.57 13.71
C PHE A 42 -1.51 -6.16 13.45
N PHE A 43 -2.25 -5.28 12.75
CA PHE A 43 -1.92 -3.85 12.63
C PHE A 43 -2.60 -3.00 13.70
N LEU A 44 -3.59 -3.56 14.41
CA LEU A 44 -4.36 -2.83 15.39
C LEU A 44 -3.68 -2.87 16.76
N PRO A 45 -3.76 -1.78 17.54
CA PRO A 45 -3.18 -1.75 18.88
C PRO A 45 -3.93 -2.66 19.86
N ASN A 46 -5.19 -2.98 19.59
CA ASN A 46 -6.03 -3.91 20.35
C ASN A 46 -7.19 -4.41 19.47
N GLU A 47 -7.97 -5.36 20.00
CA GLU A 47 -9.13 -5.98 19.32
C GLU A 47 -10.46 -5.26 19.61
N ALA A 48 -10.46 -4.17 20.39
CA ALA A 48 -11.67 -3.45 20.77
C ALA A 48 -12.19 -2.53 19.66
N PHE A 49 -11.34 -2.19 18.69
CA PHE A 49 -11.68 -1.29 17.59
C PHE A 49 -11.51 -2.00 16.24
N ASP A 50 -12.45 -1.77 15.34
CA ASP A 50 -12.34 -2.09 13.93
C ASP A 50 -11.87 -0.85 13.17
N VAL A 51 -10.98 -1.02 12.19
CA VAL A 51 -10.46 0.10 11.40
C VAL A 51 -10.57 -0.21 9.92
N PHE A 52 -11.36 0.61 9.22
CA PHE A 52 -11.41 0.63 7.76
C PHE A 52 -10.61 1.81 7.25
N SER A 53 -9.59 1.54 6.43
CA SER A 53 -8.75 2.56 5.83
C SER A 53 -9.06 2.69 4.35
N ARG A 54 -9.13 3.93 3.86
CA ARG A 54 -9.12 4.22 2.41
C ARG A 54 -8.20 5.37 2.09
N GLY A 55 -7.70 5.45 0.88
CA GLY A 55 -6.74 6.49 0.55
C GLY A 55 -6.34 6.58 -0.90
N VAL A 56 -5.37 7.47 -1.11
CA VAL A 56 -4.62 7.61 -2.36
C VAL A 56 -3.14 7.46 -2.04
N ASP A 57 -2.39 6.85 -2.96
CA ASP A 57 -0.95 6.65 -2.82
C ASP A 57 -0.18 7.17 -4.03
N LEU A 58 1.03 7.64 -3.74
CA LEU A 58 2.07 7.97 -4.69
C LEU A 58 3.31 7.15 -4.37
N LYS A 59 3.88 6.49 -5.38
CA LYS A 59 5.12 5.70 -5.25
C LYS A 59 6.10 6.12 -6.32
N THR A 60 7.38 6.14 -5.96
CA THR A 60 8.49 6.29 -6.90
C THR A 60 9.55 5.25 -6.59
N ASP A 61 9.84 4.40 -7.57
CA ASP A 61 10.74 3.26 -7.44
C ASP A 61 11.90 3.39 -8.45
N TYR A 62 13.11 3.02 -8.03
CA TYR A 62 14.28 2.80 -8.86
C TYR A 62 14.45 1.29 -9.15
N LEU A 63 14.49 0.93 -10.43
CA LEU A 63 14.58 -0.43 -10.94
C LEU A 63 16.02 -0.72 -11.36
N PHE A 64 16.69 -1.67 -10.69
CA PHE A 64 18.13 -1.89 -10.87
C PHE A 64 18.51 -2.57 -12.19
N ASN A 65 17.65 -3.44 -12.71
CA ASN A 65 17.96 -4.18 -13.94
C ASN A 65 17.54 -3.41 -15.20
N LYS A 66 18.33 -3.49 -16.27
CA LYS A 66 18.01 -2.91 -17.59
C LYS A 66 16.68 -3.42 -18.16
N ARG A 67 16.36 -4.70 -17.88
CA ARG A 67 15.08 -5.32 -18.25
C ARG A 67 13.90 -4.80 -17.43
N LYS A 68 14.15 -4.13 -16.30
CA LYS A 68 13.13 -3.57 -15.39
C LYS A 68 12.21 -4.65 -14.80
N ASP A 69 12.74 -5.86 -14.74
CA ASP A 69 12.29 -6.96 -13.90
C ASP A 69 13.21 -7.04 -12.67
N GLY A 70 12.73 -7.64 -11.59
CA GLY A 70 13.50 -7.84 -10.39
C GLY A 70 13.49 -6.70 -9.38
N PHE A 71 14.60 -6.56 -8.68
CA PHE A 71 14.70 -5.79 -7.44
C PHE A 71 14.48 -4.29 -7.66
N PHE A 72 13.82 -3.65 -6.69
CA PHE A 72 13.64 -2.21 -6.64
C PHE A 72 13.68 -1.67 -5.21
N ILE A 73 14.04 -0.39 -5.12
CA ILE A 73 13.88 0.43 -3.91
C ILE A 73 13.10 1.68 -4.28
N GLY A 74 12.43 2.29 -3.34
CA GLY A 74 11.62 3.46 -3.61
C GLY A 74 11.16 4.19 -2.36
N VAL A 75 10.29 5.16 -2.59
CA VAL A 75 9.55 5.87 -1.56
C VAL A 75 8.06 5.81 -1.87
N GLN A 76 7.26 5.83 -0.82
CA GLN A 76 5.81 5.87 -0.89
C GLN A 76 5.28 6.97 0.02
N ALA A 77 4.25 7.67 -0.46
CA ALA A 77 3.46 8.60 0.33
C ALA A 77 1.97 8.29 0.12
N ASN A 78 1.21 8.12 1.19
CA ASN A 78 -0.21 7.84 1.15
C ASN A 78 -0.95 8.89 1.98
N TYR A 79 -2.03 9.45 1.46
CA TYR A 79 -3.00 10.13 2.31
C TYR A 79 -4.14 9.16 2.61
N THR A 80 -4.38 8.91 3.88
CA THR A 80 -5.32 7.87 4.35
C THR A 80 -6.41 8.51 5.19
N TRP A 81 -7.64 8.04 5.01
CA TRP A 81 -8.78 8.30 5.86
C TRP A 81 -9.16 6.99 6.54
N ASP A 82 -9.07 6.98 7.86
CA ASP A 82 -9.42 5.84 8.70
C ASP A 82 -10.78 6.09 9.33
N ARG A 83 -11.66 5.08 9.25
CA ARG A 83 -12.88 5.01 10.03
C ARG A 83 -12.66 3.99 11.14
N ILE A 84 -12.64 4.47 12.37
CA ILE A 84 -12.40 3.68 13.58
C ILE A 84 -13.75 3.47 14.26
N GLU A 85 -14.12 2.21 14.46
CA GLU A 85 -15.43 1.80 14.98
C GLU A 85 -15.24 0.94 16.23
N GLN A 86 -16.15 1.07 17.20
CA GLN A 86 -16.22 0.19 18.37
C GLN A 86 -17.68 -0.20 18.56
N GLY A 87 -18.00 -1.45 18.19
CA GLY A 87 -19.38 -1.93 18.15
C GLY A 87 -20.30 -1.04 17.31
N SER A 88 -21.59 -0.96 17.68
CA SER A 88 -22.59 -0.14 16.98
C SER A 88 -22.74 1.28 17.53
N SER A 89 -22.05 1.61 18.63
CA SER A 89 -22.25 2.86 19.38
C SER A 89 -21.26 3.96 19.00
N PHE A 90 -20.10 3.60 18.43
CA PHE A 90 -19.02 4.55 18.16
C PHE A 90 -18.46 4.41 16.75
N SER A 91 -18.28 5.56 16.08
CA SER A 91 -17.57 5.68 14.82
C SER A 91 -16.87 7.04 14.77
N LYS A 92 -15.58 7.04 14.46
CA LYS A 92 -14.80 8.26 14.28
C LYS A 92 -13.95 8.19 13.03
N ALA A 93 -13.99 9.25 12.23
CA ALA A 93 -13.12 9.42 11.08
C ALA A 93 -11.90 10.25 11.45
N THR A 94 -10.73 9.79 11.02
CA THR A 94 -9.46 10.51 11.14
C THR A 94 -8.68 10.36 9.85
N GLY A 95 -7.66 11.19 9.64
CA GLY A 95 -6.87 11.12 8.41
C GLY A 95 -5.48 11.67 8.56
N GLY A 96 -4.57 11.18 7.74
CA GLY A 96 -3.17 11.59 7.81
C GLY A 96 -2.32 11.13 6.65
N LEU A 97 -1.10 11.66 6.66
CA LEU A 97 -0.06 11.32 5.70
C LEU A 97 0.79 10.17 6.26
N ASN A 98 1.00 9.16 5.43
CA ASN A 98 1.94 8.08 5.68
C ASN A 98 3.08 8.20 4.67
N ILE A 99 4.34 8.26 5.10
CA ILE A 99 5.50 8.33 4.20
C ILE A 99 6.57 7.35 4.61
N GLY A 100 7.20 6.65 3.67
CA GLY A 100 8.26 5.72 3.99
C GLY A 100 9.07 5.21 2.80
N PRO A 101 10.29 4.70 3.04
CA PRO A 101 11.00 3.90 2.07
C PRO A 101 10.29 2.55 1.85
N ARG A 102 10.37 2.05 0.61
CA ARG A 102 9.89 0.73 0.23
C ARG A 102 10.92 -0.05 -0.57
N ILE A 103 10.77 -1.36 -0.55
CA ILE A 103 11.64 -2.32 -1.21
C ILE A 103 10.79 -3.45 -1.77
N GLY A 104 11.18 -4.03 -2.89
CA GLY A 104 10.47 -5.18 -3.45
C GLY A 104 11.15 -5.81 -4.64
N TYR A 105 10.46 -6.75 -5.26
CA TYR A 105 10.96 -7.48 -6.42
C TYR A 105 9.85 -7.75 -7.42
N ARG A 106 10.12 -7.60 -8.72
CA ARG A 106 9.15 -7.85 -9.80
C ARG A 106 9.41 -9.17 -10.52
N PHE A 107 8.44 -10.06 -10.49
CA PHE A 107 8.47 -11.34 -11.21
C PHE A 107 7.57 -11.27 -12.43
N PHE A 108 8.18 -11.10 -13.61
CA PHE A 108 7.47 -11.17 -14.89
C PHE A 108 7.29 -12.62 -15.33
N PHE A 109 6.07 -12.98 -15.70
CA PHE A 109 5.76 -14.34 -16.16
C PHE A 109 6.14 -14.55 -17.63
N ASN A 110 6.12 -13.48 -18.45
CA ASN A 110 6.59 -13.54 -19.84
C ASN A 110 8.07 -13.12 -19.96
N LYS A 111 8.98 -14.04 -19.62
CA LYS A 111 10.43 -13.81 -19.61
C LYS A 111 11.08 -13.71 -21.01
N LYS A 112 10.35 -14.01 -22.09
CA LYS A 112 10.92 -14.08 -23.45
C LYS A 112 11.14 -12.73 -24.12
N LEU A 113 10.60 -11.65 -23.56
CA LEU A 113 10.80 -10.30 -24.08
C LEU A 113 12.05 -9.69 -23.44
N GLU A 114 12.96 -9.17 -24.28
CA GLU A 114 14.08 -8.30 -23.84
C GLU A 114 13.58 -7.13 -22.98
N GLU A 115 12.31 -6.78 -23.19
CA GLU A 115 11.63 -5.65 -22.60
C GLU A 115 10.71 -5.97 -21.41
N ALA A 116 10.65 -7.20 -20.87
CA ALA A 116 9.78 -7.55 -19.73
C ALA A 116 8.39 -6.88 -19.78
N LYS A 117 7.49 -7.37 -20.65
CA LYS A 117 6.10 -6.90 -20.77
C LYS A 117 5.12 -7.99 -20.34
N GLY A 118 3.86 -7.61 -20.13
CA GLY A 118 2.78 -8.52 -19.75
C GLY A 118 2.61 -8.66 -18.25
N PHE A 119 2.03 -9.79 -17.84
CA PHE A 119 1.66 -10.08 -16.46
C PHE A 119 2.90 -10.23 -15.55
N TYR A 120 2.81 -9.66 -14.36
CA TYR A 120 3.81 -9.81 -13.31
C TYR A 120 3.16 -9.82 -11.92
N MET A 121 3.92 -10.33 -10.95
CA MET A 121 3.67 -10.12 -9.53
C MET A 121 4.82 -9.33 -8.90
N ALA A 122 4.53 -8.56 -7.87
CA ALA A 122 5.51 -7.74 -7.18
C ALA A 122 5.27 -7.76 -5.67
N PRO A 123 5.86 -8.69 -4.91
CA PRO A 123 5.93 -8.57 -3.45
C PRO A 123 6.82 -7.37 -3.07
N TRP A 124 6.38 -6.63 -2.06
CA TRP A 124 7.09 -5.48 -1.53
C TRP A 124 6.70 -5.19 -0.09
N ALA A 125 7.52 -4.41 0.59
CA ALA A 125 7.22 -3.89 1.91
C ALA A 125 7.63 -2.42 2.01
N THR A 126 6.89 -1.65 2.81
CA THR A 126 7.24 -0.27 3.19
C THR A 126 7.36 -0.18 4.70
N TYR A 127 8.32 0.61 5.17
CA TYR A 127 8.39 1.02 6.56
C TYR A 127 8.04 2.50 6.63
N SER A 128 6.87 2.82 7.17
CA SER A 128 6.24 4.13 7.00
C SER A 128 6.01 4.84 8.34
N TYR A 129 6.21 6.15 8.32
CA TYR A 129 5.83 7.06 9.37
C TYR A 129 4.42 7.61 9.11
N SER A 130 3.55 7.56 10.11
CA SER A 130 2.22 8.17 10.08
C SER A 130 2.21 9.49 10.84
N THR A 131 1.65 10.52 10.23
CA THR A 131 1.34 11.78 10.93
C THR A 131 0.05 11.69 11.75
N ASN A 132 -0.76 10.64 11.55
CA ASN A 132 -1.98 10.44 12.32
C ASN A 132 -1.68 9.66 13.60
N THR A 133 -1.50 10.39 14.69
CA THR A 133 -1.22 9.81 16.01
C THR A 133 -2.33 10.14 17.01
N GLU A 134 -3.55 10.38 16.51
CA GLU A 134 -4.67 10.74 17.36
C GLU A 134 -5.03 9.57 18.27
N VAL A 135 -4.94 9.79 19.58
CA VAL A 135 -5.34 8.82 20.60
C VAL A 135 -6.83 8.98 20.84
N LEU A 136 -7.58 7.88 20.72
CA LEU A 136 -9.01 7.86 21.01
C LEU A 136 -9.25 7.07 22.29
N ASN A 137 -10.13 7.60 23.14
CA ASN A 137 -10.58 6.92 24.35
C ASN A 137 -12.10 6.81 24.29
N HIS A 138 -12.63 5.60 24.39
CA HIS A 138 -14.07 5.35 24.43
C HIS A 138 -14.38 4.14 25.31
N GLU A 139 -15.34 4.29 26.22
CA GLU A 139 -15.79 3.20 27.12
C GLU A 139 -14.67 2.51 27.92
N GLY A 140 -13.59 3.22 28.23
CA GLY A 140 -12.45 2.67 28.97
C GLY A 140 -11.39 1.99 28.08
N GLU A 141 -11.65 1.86 26.78
CA GLU A 141 -10.71 1.36 25.78
C GLU A 141 -9.96 2.53 25.11
N GLU A 142 -8.67 2.31 24.85
CA GLU A 142 -7.80 3.28 24.17
C GLU A 142 -7.38 2.77 22.80
N TYR A 143 -7.68 3.51 21.73
CA TYR A 143 -7.09 3.31 20.42
C TYR A 143 -5.90 4.26 20.25
N ARG A 144 -4.70 3.70 20.17
CA ARG A 144 -3.44 4.44 19.97
C ARG A 144 -2.74 3.93 18.70
N PRO A 145 -2.89 4.62 17.56
CA PRO A 145 -2.22 4.22 16.33
C PRO A 145 -0.69 4.40 16.48
N SER A 146 0.08 3.46 15.94
CA SER A 146 1.54 3.57 15.92
C SER A 146 1.98 4.63 14.91
N SER A 147 2.92 5.50 15.31
CA SER A 147 3.55 6.44 14.38
C SER A 147 4.43 5.75 13.34
N TRP A 148 4.85 4.51 13.57
CA TRP A 148 5.67 3.73 12.64
C TRP A 148 5.07 2.35 12.41
N PHE A 149 4.99 1.93 11.16
CA PHE A 149 4.44 0.62 10.80
C PHE A 149 5.14 0.02 9.57
N LEU A 150 5.21 -1.32 9.54
CA LEU A 150 5.71 -2.09 8.42
C LEU A 150 4.53 -2.68 7.66
N PHE A 151 4.35 -2.32 6.39
CA PHE A 151 3.27 -2.86 5.56
C PHE A 151 3.84 -3.76 4.44
N PRO A 152 3.82 -5.09 4.63
CA PRO A 152 4.12 -6.04 3.56
C PRO A 152 2.88 -6.32 2.71
N THR A 153 3.06 -6.41 1.40
CA THR A 153 2.01 -6.87 0.48
C THR A 153 2.60 -7.45 -0.81
N PHE A 154 1.76 -7.89 -1.73
CA PHE A 154 2.16 -8.14 -3.11
C PHE A 154 1.12 -7.57 -4.07
N HIS A 155 1.62 -6.98 -5.15
CA HIS A 155 0.76 -6.54 -6.24
C HIS A 155 0.78 -7.56 -7.38
N VAL A 156 -0.31 -7.64 -8.11
CA VAL A 156 -0.35 -8.23 -9.45
C VAL A 156 -0.57 -7.11 -10.45
N GLY A 157 0.07 -7.21 -11.61
CA GLY A 157 -0.01 -6.15 -12.59
C GLY A 157 0.22 -6.58 -14.02
N TRP A 158 -0.10 -5.67 -14.92
CA TRP A 158 0.13 -5.81 -16.35
C TRP A 158 0.89 -4.60 -16.86
N ARG A 159 1.97 -4.85 -17.60
CA ARG A 159 2.76 -3.82 -18.29
C ARG A 159 2.55 -3.92 -19.80
N PHE A 160 2.25 -2.77 -20.42
CA PHE A 160 2.05 -2.61 -21.87
C PHE A 160 3.39 -2.33 -22.60
#